data_AF-A0A946FGG2-F1
#
_entry.id   AF-A0A946FGG2-F1
#
_cell.length_a   1.000
_cell.length_b   1.000
_cell.length_c   1.000
_cell.angle_alpha   90.00
_cell.angle_beta   90.00
_cell.angle_gamma   90.00
#
_symmetry.space_group_name_H-M   'P 1'
#
loop_
_entity.id
_entity.type
_entity.pdbx_description
1 polymer ?
#
loop_
_entity_poly.entity_id
_entity_poly.type
_entity_poly.pdbx_seq_one_letter_code
_entity_poly.pdbx_strand_id
1 'polypeptide(L)'
;MSYNVAIVGATGAVGREMIKTLAEREFPVDKVFALASKNSVGKEISYGEDEILTVQSVDKFDFANADIALFSAGSELAKQLGPKAGAAGCVVIDNSSA
;
A
#
# COMPACT_ATOMS: atom_id res chain seq x y z
N MET A 1 2.75 -8.78 17.77
CA MET A 1 3.58 -8.71 16.56
C MET A 1 2.79 -7.88 15.58
N SER A 2 3.29 -6.71 15.20
CA SER A 2 2.64 -5.76 14.29
C SER A 2 3.35 -5.78 12.94
N TYR A 3 2.66 -5.37 11.88
CA TYR A 3 3.15 -5.38 10.50
C TYR A 3 3.26 -3.98 9.91
N ASN A 4 4.30 -3.76 9.13
CA ASN A 4 4.40 -2.64 8.22
C ASN A 4 3.71 -2.98 6.89
N VAL A 5 2.68 -2.24 6.51
CA VAL A 5 1.86 -2.55 5.34
C VAL A 5 1.98 -1.45 4.29
N ALA A 6 2.45 -1.82 3.09
CA ALA A 6 2.43 -0.96 1.92
C ALA A 6 1.18 -1.21 1.08
N ILE A 7 0.50 -0.14 0.66
CA ILE A 7 -0.71 -0.21 -0.18
C ILE A 7 -0.41 0.51 -1.49
N VAL A 8 -0.18 -0.26 -2.55
CA VAL A 8 0.12 0.24 -3.88
C VAL A 8 -1.17 0.47 -4.64
N GLY A 9 -1.42 1.73 -5.03
CA GLY A 9 -2.71 2.15 -5.58
C GLY A 9 -3.65 2.74 -4.52
N ALA A 10 -3.10 3.27 -3.43
CA ALA A 10 -3.83 3.79 -2.27
C ALA A 10 -4.91 4.83 -2.61
N THR A 11 -4.73 5.63 -3.68
CA THR A 11 -5.73 6.63 -4.07
C THR A 11 -6.88 6.10 -4.94
N GLY A 12 -6.80 4.85 -5.41
CA GLY A 12 -7.86 4.21 -6.19
C GLY A 12 -9.02 3.74 -5.31
N ALA A 13 -10.13 3.33 -5.93
CA ALA A 13 -11.32 2.88 -5.19
C ALA A 13 -11.01 1.69 -4.26
N VAL A 14 -10.41 0.62 -4.81
CA VAL A 14 -10.06 -0.57 -4.03
C VAL A 14 -8.95 -0.29 -3.01
N GLY A 15 -7.95 0.52 -3.34
CA GLY A 15 -6.89 0.90 -2.39
C GLY A 15 -7.45 1.63 -1.16
N ARG A 16 -8.43 2.52 -1.34
CA ARG A 16 -9.13 3.18 -0.23
C ARG A 16 -9.93 2.19 0.61
N GLU A 17 -10.62 1.24 -0.01
CA GLU A 17 -11.34 0.20 0.72
C GLU A 17 -10.39 -0.73 1.49
N MET A 18 -9.20 -1.04 0.95
CA MET A 18 -8.16 -1.78 1.69
C MET A 18 -7.72 -1.02 2.94
N ILE A 19 -7.42 0.27 2.82
CA ILE A 19 -7.05 1.15 3.95
C ILE A 19 -8.15 1.16 5.02
N LYS A 20 -9.39 1.41 4.59
CA LYS A 20 -10.56 1.43 5.47
C LYS A 20 -10.77 0.09 6.16
N THR A 21 -10.69 -1.02 5.42
CA THR A 21 -10.86 -2.37 5.96
C THR A 21 -9.80 -2.69 7.00
N LEU A 22 -8.53 -2.33 6.75
CA LEU A 22 -7.46 -2.53 7.74
C LEU A 22 -7.74 -1.81 9.05
N ALA A 23 -8.26 -0.58 9.00
CA ALA A 23 -8.65 0.17 10.19
C ALA A 23 -9.87 -0.46 10.89
N GLU A 24 -10.96 -0.74 10.15
CA GLU A 24 -12.20 -1.33 10.70
C GLU A 24 -12.00 -2.71 11.33
N ARG A 25 -11.04 -3.48 10.83
CA ARG A 25 -10.72 -4.81 11.34
C ARG A 25 -9.71 -4.78 12.49
N GLU A 26 -9.23 -3.60 12.88
CA GLU A 26 -8.14 -3.42 13.85
C GLU A 26 -6.95 -4.31 13.49
N PHE A 27 -6.62 -4.40 12.19
CA PHE A 27 -5.52 -5.24 11.74
C PHE A 27 -4.23 -4.77 12.43
N PRO A 28 -3.39 -5.67 12.95
CA PRO A 28 -2.23 -5.30 13.76
C PRO A 28 -1.13 -4.67 12.89
N VAL A 29 -1.33 -3.43 12.47
CA VAL A 29 -0.34 -2.62 11.76
C VAL A 29 0.51 -1.82 12.74
N ASP A 30 1.79 -1.68 12.42
CA ASP A 30 2.66 -0.66 13.04
C ASP A 30 2.64 0.62 12.20
N LYS A 31 2.70 0.47 10.87
CA LYS A 31 2.68 1.58 9.92
C LYS A 31 1.98 1.19 8.63
N VAL A 32 1.20 2.13 8.09
CA VAL A 32 0.60 2.02 6.75
C VAL A 32 1.29 3.00 5.80
N PHE A 33 1.85 2.48 4.71
CA PHE A 33 2.41 3.28 3.63
C PHE A 33 1.40 3.38 2.48
N ALA A 34 0.73 4.52 2.38
CA ALA A 34 -0.15 4.82 1.25
C ALA A 34 0.70 5.20 0.02
N LEU A 35 0.78 4.31 -0.98
CA LEU A 35 1.61 4.49 -2.17
C LEU A 35 0.77 4.70 -3.42
N ALA A 36 1.12 5.71 -4.21
CA ALA A 36 0.47 5.97 -5.49
C ALA A 36 1.47 6.57 -6.50
N SER A 37 0.97 6.85 -7.72
CA SER A 37 1.75 7.56 -8.72
C SER A 37 2.09 8.98 -8.26
N LYS A 38 3.11 9.58 -8.89
CA LYS A 38 3.56 10.96 -8.60
C LYS A 38 2.45 12.02 -8.59
N ASN A 39 1.39 11.84 -9.38
CA ASN A 39 0.25 12.76 -9.48
C ASN A 39 -0.64 12.77 -8.23
N SER A 40 -0.45 11.80 -7.34
CA SER A 40 -1.22 11.63 -6.11
C SER A 40 -0.41 11.89 -4.84
N VAL A 41 0.88 12.17 -4.96
CA VAL A 41 1.77 12.42 -3.81
C VAL A 41 1.30 13.66 -3.05
N GLY A 42 1.33 13.59 -1.71
CA GLY A 42 0.91 14.67 -0.83
C GLY A 42 -0.60 14.75 -0.61
N LYS A 43 -1.41 13.94 -1.31
CA LYS A 43 -2.82 13.76 -0.94
C LYS A 43 -2.91 13.09 0.42
N GLU A 44 -3.97 13.38 1.14
CA GLU A 44 -4.26 12.81 2.44
C GLU A 44 -5.38 11.77 2.30
N ILE A 45 -5.25 10.67 3.03
CA ILE A 45 -6.24 9.59 3.11
C ILE A 45 -6.43 9.25 4.59
N SER A 46 -7.66 9.28 5.08
CA SER A 46 -7.98 8.85 6.43
C SER A 46 -7.68 7.37 6.63
N TYR A 47 -7.12 7.03 7.78
CA TYR A 47 -6.96 5.68 8.29
C TYR A 47 -7.72 5.58 9.61
N GLY A 48 -8.92 4.99 9.56
CA GLY A 48 -9.85 5.05 10.69
C GLY A 48 -10.36 6.47 10.93
N GLU A 49 -10.65 6.79 12.20
CA GLU A 49 -11.20 8.09 12.61
C GLU A 49 -10.10 9.11 12.97
N ASP A 50 -8.97 8.66 13.52
CA ASP A 50 -7.99 9.53 14.18
C ASP A 50 -6.69 9.75 13.38
N GLU A 51 -6.41 8.94 12.36
CA GLU A 51 -5.14 8.99 11.62
C GLU A 51 -5.33 9.44 10.16
N ILE A 52 -4.35 10.19 9.66
CA ILE A 52 -4.27 10.63 8.27
C ILE A 52 -2.95 10.16 7.67
N LEU A 53 -3.04 9.43 6.56
CA LEU A 53 -1.91 8.97 5.79
C LEU A 53 -1.60 9.96 4.67
N THR A 54 -0.38 10.49 4.63
CA THR A 54 0.12 11.24 3.48
C THR A 54 0.59 10.28 2.39
N VAL A 55 0.04 10.42 1.18
CA VAL A 55 0.38 9.59 0.04
C VAL A 55 1.80 9.85 -0.42
N GLN A 56 2.57 8.77 -0.56
CA GLN A 56 3.95 8.77 -1.03
C GLN A 56 4.05 8.20 -2.45
N SER A 57 5.17 8.51 -3.12
CA SER A 57 5.44 8.03 -4.47
C SER A 57 5.85 6.56 -4.43
N VAL A 58 5.12 5.71 -5.13
CA VAL A 58 5.46 4.28 -5.26
C VAL A 58 6.83 4.07 -5.91
N ASP A 59 7.20 4.91 -6.88
CA ASP A 59 8.46 4.79 -7.63
C ASP A 59 9.70 5.04 -6.76
N LYS A 60 9.53 5.78 -5.65
CA LYS A 60 10.61 6.13 -4.71
C LYS A 60 10.56 5.32 -3.42
N PHE A 61 9.57 4.46 -3.27
CA PHE A 61 9.39 3.70 -2.05
C PHE A 61 10.37 2.54 -1.99
N ASP A 62 11.03 2.38 -0.85
CA ASP A 62 11.85 1.21 -0.56
C ASP A 62 11.00 0.15 0.16
N PHE A 63 10.73 -0.93 -0.56
CA PHE A 63 9.89 -2.04 -0.08
C PHE A 63 10.52 -2.81 1.09
N ALA A 64 11.81 -2.66 1.38
CA ALA A 64 12.41 -3.23 2.59
C ALA A 64 11.81 -2.67 3.89
N ASN A 65 11.07 -1.55 3.82
CA ASN A 65 10.37 -0.96 4.96
C ASN A 65 8.98 -1.59 5.22
N ALA A 66 8.53 -2.54 4.40
CA ALA A 66 7.21 -3.16 4.53
C ALA A 66 7.33 -4.68 4.67
N ASP A 67 6.49 -5.26 5.53
CA ASP A 67 6.36 -6.71 5.69
C ASP A 67 5.34 -7.27 4.68
N ILE A 68 4.28 -6.50 4.41
CA ILE A 68 3.19 -6.87 3.49
C ILE A 68 3.00 -5.76 2.49
N ALA A 69 2.85 -6.12 1.21
CA ALA A 69 2.52 -5.20 0.15
C ALA A 69 1.21 -5.62 -0.55
N LEU A 70 0.17 -4.81 -0.41
CA LEU A 70 -1.14 -4.98 -1.04
C LEU A 70 -1.16 -4.19 -2.36
N PHE A 71 -1.37 -4.85 -3.48
CA PHE A 71 -1.38 -4.22 -4.80
C PHE A 71 -2.81 -4.10 -5.34
N SER A 72 -3.16 -2.87 -5.72
CA SER A 72 -4.37 -2.53 -6.46
C SER A 72 -4.10 -1.36 -7.43
N ALA A 73 -3.11 -1.54 -8.31
CA ALA A 73 -2.66 -0.51 -9.23
C ALA A 73 -2.58 -0.96 -10.70
N GLY A 74 -3.23 -2.07 -11.04
CA GLY A 74 -3.28 -2.63 -12.39
C GLY A 74 -2.10 -3.56 -12.70
N SER A 75 -2.31 -4.45 -13.67
CA SER A 75 -1.42 -5.58 -13.96
C SER A 75 -0.03 -5.19 -14.46
N GLU A 76 0.10 -4.07 -15.18
CA GLU A 76 1.42 -3.62 -15.64
C GLU A 76 2.32 -3.21 -14.46
N LEU A 77 1.78 -2.42 -13.53
CA LEU A 77 2.55 -1.97 -12.37
C LEU A 77 2.83 -3.14 -11.41
N ALA A 78 1.88 -4.05 -11.23
CA ALA A 78 2.07 -5.25 -10.43
C ALA A 78 3.20 -6.14 -10.98
N LYS A 79 3.28 -6.35 -12.30
CA LYS A 79 4.39 -7.09 -12.94
C LYS A 79 5.76 -6.45 -12.71
N GLN A 80 5.80 -5.12 -12.66
CA GLN A 80 7.06 -4.37 -12.48
C GLN A 80 7.51 -4.32 -11.01
N LEU A 81 6.57 -4.14 -10.09
CA LEU A 81 6.87 -3.86 -8.68
C LEU A 81 6.71 -5.07 -7.77
N GLY A 82 5.79 -5.99 -8.08
CA GLY A 82 5.58 -7.21 -7.30
C GLY A 82 6.86 -8.02 -7.09
N PRO A 83 7.63 -8.35 -8.16
CA PRO A 83 8.89 -9.05 -8.00
C PRO A 83 9.93 -8.27 -7.18
N LYS A 84 9.95 -6.93 -7.29
CA LYS A 84 10.87 -6.07 -6.51
C LYS A 84 10.51 -6.07 -5.02
N ALA A 85 9.22 -5.96 -4.70
CA ALA A 85 8.72 -6.02 -3.33
C ALA A 85 8.98 -7.39 -2.70
N GLY A 86 8.69 -8.47 -3.44
CA GLY A 86 8.98 -9.83 -2.98
C GLY A 86 10.47 -10.08 -2.75
N ALA A 87 11.34 -9.58 -3.65
CA ALA A 87 12.79 -9.66 -3.48
C ALA A 87 13.32 -8.83 -2.29
N ALA A 88 12.61 -7.77 -1.90
CA ALA A 88 12.91 -6.98 -0.70
C ALA A 88 12.43 -7.64 0.61
N GLY A 89 11.74 -8.78 0.52
CA GLY A 89 11.25 -9.54 1.67
C GLY A 89 9.76 -9.36 1.99
N CYS A 90 9.03 -8.54 1.22
CA CYS A 90 7.59 -8.38 1.43
C CYS A 90 6.82 -9.64 1.03
N VAL A 91 5.79 -9.96 1.78
CA VAL A 91 4.68 -10.78 1.28
C VAL A 91 3.84 -9.93 0.33
N VAL A 92 3.80 -10.31 -0.95
CA VAL A 92 3.06 -9.59 -1.99
C VAL A 92 1.69 -10.22 -2.19
N ILE A 93 0.64 -9.42 -2.07
CA ILE A 93 -0.75 -9.81 -2.35
C ILE A 93 -1.26 -8.89 -3.47
N ASP A 94 -1.45 -9.45 -4.66
CA ASP A 94 -1.86 -8.68 -5.84
C ASP A 94 -3.32 -8.91 -6.22
N ASN A 95 -4.10 -7.83 -6.20
CA ASN A 95 -5.48 -7.78 -6.68
C ASN A 95 -5.53 -7.30 -8.13
N SER A 96 -4.75 -7.95 -9.00
CA SER A 96 -4.74 -7.71 -10.43
C SER A 96 -4.72 -9.03 -11.20
N SER A 97 -4.84 -8.96 -12.53
CA SER A 97 -4.74 -10.13 -13.42
C SER A 97 -3.32 -10.35 -13.95
N ALA A 98 -2.29 -9.92 -13.20
CA ALA A 98 -0.90 -9.97 -13.62
C ALA A 98 -0.37 -11.40 -13.81
#